data_AF-A0AAJ2TJG2-F1
#
_entry.id   AF-A0AAJ2TJG2-F1
#
_cell.length_a   1.000
_cell.length_b   1.000
_cell.length_c   1.000
_cell.angle_alpha   90.00
_cell.angle_beta   90.00
_cell.angle_gamma   90.00
#
_symmetry.space_group_name_H-M   'P 1'
#
loop_
_entity.id
_entity.type
_entity.pdbx_description
1 polymer ?
#
loop_
_entity_poly.entity_id
_entity_poly.type
_entity_poly.pdbx_seq_one_letter_code
_entity_poly.pdbx_strand_id
1 'polypeptide(L)'
;MKRSKRCSRVFTLLYLLGWFILPTPVFAHDTISASQITAIQNSEKTFIITVGHLNAANGIAGLTCKVWSAAGSQDDVKTEAMTQNADGSYSYVVDMERDHSIENVNKVKHYDKGMYYIEIYGVDNGGVTGLVDSTYLVIRSDANEWKRHSYDGSNFHEDTYRAILTVTPEIKNGTQEANSGASFKSGYGYALNLNTSVASNADVEAEKWLAGAQNASTVFPEFNFKTGVTTNGTFNQFYRLSDCTGITNNSNLSNSVLELKTNPFSASSARVHFTPLWFPDNTEYAVYSEVFDAWTPGGMLGTATTNSVNINGTVYDDWQVNNKK
;
A
#
# COMPACT_ATOMS: atom_id res chain seq x y z
N MET A 1 67.95 -45.28 14.49
CA MET A 1 67.96 -43.94 15.12
C MET A 1 66.83 -43.15 14.47
N LYS A 2 65.74 -42.66 15.09
CA LYS A 2 65.33 -42.43 16.48
C LYS A 2 63.93 -43.05 16.76
N ARG A 3 63.75 -43.41 18.03
CA ARG A 3 62.60 -43.98 18.78
C ARG A 3 61.26 -43.23 18.57
N SER A 4 60.14 -43.88 18.25
CA SER A 4 59.15 -44.60 19.08
C SER A 4 58.38 -43.75 20.12
N LYS A 5 57.04 -43.76 20.07
CA LYS A 5 56.15 -44.24 21.16
C LYS A 5 54.69 -44.38 20.71
N ARG A 6 54.13 -45.58 20.95
CA ARG A 6 52.72 -46.00 20.84
C ARG A 6 51.89 -45.50 22.03
N CYS A 7 50.56 -45.43 21.86
CA CYS A 7 49.48 -45.93 22.76
C CYS A 7 48.17 -45.23 22.36
N SER A 8 47.13 -45.85 21.78
CA SER A 8 46.21 -46.93 22.22
C SER A 8 45.31 -46.61 23.42
N ARG A 9 44.02 -46.38 23.08
CA ARG A 9 42.76 -46.83 23.73
C ARG A 9 42.18 -46.13 24.98
N VAL A 10 40.91 -45.70 24.78
CA VAL A 10 39.70 -45.86 25.62
C VAL A 10 39.65 -45.12 26.97
N PHE A 11 38.65 -44.23 27.16
CA PHE A 11 37.93 -44.07 28.44
C PHE A 11 36.56 -43.35 28.27
N THR A 12 35.50 -44.16 28.33
CA THR A 12 34.18 -44.03 28.96
C THR A 12 33.68 -42.68 29.53
N LEU A 13 32.49 -42.28 29.03
CA LEU A 13 31.28 -41.81 29.73
C LEU A 13 31.42 -41.05 31.08
N LEU A 14 31.03 -39.77 31.10
CA LEU A 14 30.34 -39.15 32.25
C LEU A 14 29.45 -38.00 31.76
N TYR A 15 28.26 -38.36 31.27
CA TYR A 15 27.08 -37.49 31.27
C TYR A 15 26.53 -37.52 32.69
N LEU A 16 26.63 -36.42 33.44
CA LEU A 16 25.54 -35.83 34.22
C LEU A 16 26.06 -34.67 35.09
N LEU A 17 25.16 -33.72 35.28
CA LEU A 17 25.08 -32.72 36.35
C LEU A 17 25.86 -31.42 36.19
N GLY A 18 25.09 -30.44 35.75
CA GLY A 18 25.39 -29.03 35.86
C GLY A 18 25.89 -28.49 34.53
N TRP A 19 25.07 -27.67 33.89
CA TRP A 19 25.37 -26.24 33.72
C TRP A 19 24.19 -25.57 33.01
N PHE A 20 23.67 -24.57 33.70
CA PHE A 20 22.90 -23.42 33.21
C PHE A 20 21.70 -23.69 32.30
N ILE A 21 20.52 -23.59 32.94
CA ILE A 21 19.37 -22.92 32.32
C ILE A 21 19.84 -21.49 32.04
N LEU A 22 20.45 -21.24 30.89
CA LEU A 22 20.37 -19.92 30.30
C LEU A 22 18.90 -19.79 29.86
N PRO A 23 18.19 -18.70 30.22
CA PRO A 23 16.92 -18.44 29.57
C PRO A 23 17.21 -18.46 28.07
N THR A 24 16.51 -19.32 27.33
CA THR A 24 16.47 -19.22 25.87
C THR A 24 16.24 -17.74 25.56
N PRO A 25 17.05 -17.10 24.69
CA PRO A 25 16.73 -15.74 24.27
C PRO A 25 15.30 -15.79 23.74
N VAL A 26 14.38 -15.14 24.45
CA VAL A 26 13.07 -14.82 23.89
C VAL A 26 13.41 -13.87 22.76
N PHE A 27 13.39 -14.39 21.54
CA PHE A 27 13.41 -13.53 20.37
C PHE A 27 12.19 -12.62 20.52
N ALA A 28 12.42 -11.31 20.55
CA ALA A 28 11.41 -10.29 20.85
C ALA A 28 10.21 -10.27 19.89
N HIS A 29 10.26 -11.10 18.84
CA HIS A 29 9.18 -11.33 17.89
C HIS A 29 7.86 -11.78 18.55
N ASP A 30 7.91 -12.34 19.77
CA ASP A 30 6.70 -12.83 20.47
C ASP A 30 6.20 -11.94 21.63
N THR A 31 6.79 -10.76 21.88
CA THR A 31 6.46 -9.96 23.08
C THR A 31 5.73 -8.64 22.80
N ILE A 32 5.89 -8.05 21.61
CA ILE A 32 5.23 -6.80 21.20
C ILE A 32 4.64 -7.01 19.81
N SER A 33 3.35 -6.74 19.64
CA SER A 33 2.67 -6.85 18.35
C SER A 33 1.77 -5.64 18.09
N ALA A 34 1.58 -5.27 16.83
CA ALA A 34 0.56 -4.33 16.38
C ALA A 34 -0.40 -5.03 15.41
N SER A 35 -1.68 -4.66 15.42
CA SER A 35 -2.65 -5.19 14.44
C SER A 35 -3.12 -4.15 13.42
N GLN A 36 -2.64 -2.92 13.55
CA GLN A 36 -2.85 -1.81 12.63
C GLN A 36 -1.55 -1.05 12.41
N ILE A 37 -1.09 -1.01 11.16
CA ILE A 37 0.01 -0.14 10.72
C ILE A 37 -0.38 0.42 9.37
N THR A 38 -0.33 1.73 9.25
CA THR A 38 -0.63 2.45 8.01
C THR A 38 0.48 3.44 7.71
N ALA A 39 0.79 3.57 6.42
CA ALA A 39 1.63 4.63 5.90
C ALA A 39 0.82 5.31 4.79
N ILE A 40 0.55 6.61 4.94
CA ILE A 40 -0.34 7.34 4.03
C ILE A 40 0.34 8.63 3.63
N GLN A 41 0.49 8.83 2.32
CA GLN A 41 0.96 10.10 1.78
C GLN A 41 -0.07 11.20 2.08
N ASN A 42 0.33 12.20 2.86
CA ASN A 42 -0.55 13.29 3.29
C ASN A 42 -0.25 14.61 2.57
N SER A 43 0.89 14.72 1.89
CA SER A 43 1.20 15.82 0.97
C SER A 43 2.15 15.34 -0.13
N GLU A 44 2.51 16.24 -1.05
CA GLU A 44 3.52 15.95 -2.07
C GLU A 44 4.86 15.49 -1.45
N LYS A 45 5.24 16.07 -0.30
CA LYS A 45 6.56 15.92 0.32
C LYS A 45 6.57 15.08 1.59
N THR A 46 5.40 14.73 2.11
CA THR A 46 5.29 14.05 3.40
C THR A 46 4.35 12.86 3.36
N PHE A 47 4.62 11.90 4.23
CA PHE A 47 3.68 10.84 4.57
C PHE A 47 3.65 10.61 6.07
N ILE A 48 2.52 10.10 6.56
CA ILE A 48 2.31 9.81 7.98
C ILE A 48 2.33 8.29 8.18
N ILE A 49 3.15 7.85 9.12
CA ILE A 49 3.15 6.49 9.63
C ILE A 49 2.31 6.48 10.91
N THR A 50 1.33 5.60 10.98
CA THR A 50 0.48 5.39 12.17
C THR A 50 0.51 3.93 12.58
N VAL A 51 0.75 3.67 13.87
CA VAL A 51 0.77 2.34 14.48
C VAL A 51 -0.26 2.31 15.58
N GLY A 52 -1.22 1.40 15.49
CA GLY A 52 -2.34 1.26 16.41
C GLY A 52 -2.57 -0.18 16.84
N HIS A 53 -3.49 -0.35 17.81
CA HIS A 53 -3.85 -1.64 18.38
C HIS A 53 -2.62 -2.47 18.82
N LEU A 54 -1.76 -1.82 19.60
CA LEU A 54 -0.54 -2.40 20.16
C LEU A 54 -0.86 -3.34 21.32
N ASN A 55 -0.10 -4.43 21.42
CA ASN A 55 -0.17 -5.37 22.51
C ASN A 55 1.24 -5.70 23.00
N ALA A 56 1.48 -5.49 24.29
CA ALA A 56 2.71 -5.86 25.00
C ALA A 56 2.38 -6.19 26.45
N ALA A 57 2.96 -7.26 26.99
CA ALA A 57 2.65 -7.75 28.34
C ALA A 57 2.91 -6.70 29.44
N ASN A 58 3.96 -5.88 29.28
CA ASN A 58 4.33 -4.83 30.23
C ASN A 58 3.83 -3.43 29.82
N GLY A 59 3.05 -3.32 28.74
CA GLY A 59 2.74 -2.04 28.10
C GLY A 59 3.92 -1.48 27.29
N ILE A 60 3.61 -0.54 26.40
CA ILE A 60 4.58 0.07 25.48
C ILE A 60 5.27 1.25 26.17
N ALA A 61 6.60 1.25 26.21
CA ALA A 61 7.41 2.38 26.67
C ALA A 61 7.66 3.39 25.54
N GLY A 62 7.82 2.91 24.30
CA GLY A 62 7.96 3.76 23.13
C GLY A 62 8.11 2.97 21.83
N LEU A 63 7.87 3.65 20.71
CA LEU A 63 8.09 3.14 19.37
C LEU A 63 9.07 4.01 18.60
N THR A 64 9.84 3.38 17.71
CA THR A 64 10.76 4.01 16.78
C THR A 64 10.45 3.50 15.38
N CYS A 65 10.43 4.39 14.39
CA CYS A 65 10.30 4.02 12.99
C CYS A 65 11.66 4.17 12.29
N LYS A 66 11.98 3.21 11.43
CA LYS A 66 13.14 3.24 10.54
C LYS A 66 12.64 3.28 9.11
N VAL A 67 13.08 4.27 8.35
CA VAL A 67 12.56 4.60 7.01
C VAL A 67 13.71 4.73 6.03
N TRP A 68 13.57 4.20 4.82
CA TRP A 68 14.51 4.39 3.72
C TRP A 68 13.82 4.24 2.38
N SER A 69 14.32 4.90 1.34
CA SER A 69 13.81 4.76 -0.02
C SER A 69 14.43 3.54 -0.70
N ALA A 70 13.71 2.92 -1.64
CA ALA A 70 14.24 1.81 -2.42
C ALA A 70 15.30 2.24 -3.43
N ALA A 71 15.27 3.52 -3.85
CA ALA A 71 16.32 4.15 -4.62
C ALA A 71 17.58 4.22 -3.76
N GLY A 72 18.76 3.93 -4.34
CA GLY A 72 20.00 3.91 -3.54
C GLY A 72 20.11 2.79 -2.49
N SER A 73 19.06 1.97 -2.33
CA SER A 73 18.93 0.85 -1.40
C SER A 73 18.73 1.22 0.07
N GLN A 74 19.77 1.45 0.86
CA GLN A 74 19.68 1.81 2.29
C GLN A 74 20.65 2.97 2.59
N ASP A 75 20.94 3.79 1.59
CA ASP A 75 21.85 4.93 1.67
C ASP A 75 21.24 6.13 2.41
N ASP A 76 19.92 6.22 2.47
CA ASP A 76 19.15 7.31 3.07
C ASP A 76 18.39 6.92 4.35
N VAL A 77 18.79 5.83 5.01
CA VAL A 77 18.12 5.32 6.22
C VAL A 77 18.04 6.39 7.32
N LYS A 78 16.83 6.59 7.85
CA LYS A 78 16.54 7.41 9.04
C LYS A 78 15.84 6.61 10.10
N THR A 79 16.09 6.95 11.36
CA THR A 79 15.51 6.27 12.53
C THR A 79 15.03 7.33 13.50
N GLU A 80 13.73 7.34 13.77
CA GLU A 80 13.06 8.46 14.44
C GLU A 80 12.03 7.94 15.45
N ALA A 81 11.96 8.60 16.60
CA ALA A 81 11.00 8.26 17.65
C ALA A 81 9.57 8.67 17.24
N MET A 82 8.61 7.76 17.45
CA MET A 82 7.20 8.05 17.16
C MET A 82 6.54 8.76 18.35
N THR A 83 5.57 9.62 18.06
CA THR A 83 4.80 10.36 19.09
C THR A 83 3.54 9.59 19.43
N GLN A 84 3.27 9.40 20.73
CA GLN A 84 2.02 8.79 21.19
C GLN A 84 0.85 9.79 21.06
N ASN A 85 -0.23 9.34 20.45
CA ASN A 85 -1.48 10.06 20.28
C ASN A 85 -2.42 9.81 21.46
N ALA A 86 -3.45 10.67 21.61
CA ALA A 86 -4.40 10.58 22.73
C ALA A 86 -5.25 9.30 22.75
N ASP A 87 -5.42 8.65 21.59
CA ASP A 87 -6.13 7.38 21.43
C ASP A 87 -5.26 6.14 21.71
N GLY A 88 -3.99 6.35 22.09
CA GLY A 88 -3.02 5.28 22.36
C GLY A 88 -2.28 4.76 21.11
N SER A 89 -2.59 5.26 19.91
CA SER A 89 -1.79 5.01 18.71
C SER A 89 -0.48 5.82 18.75
N TYR A 90 0.47 5.49 17.88
CA TYR A 90 1.70 6.24 17.68
C TYR A 90 1.77 6.74 16.25
N SER A 91 2.26 7.96 16.04
CA SER A 91 2.45 8.53 14.71
C SER A 91 3.81 9.18 14.51
N TYR A 92 4.26 9.19 13.25
CA TYR A 92 5.42 9.96 12.81
C TYR A 92 5.17 10.53 11.41
N VAL A 93 5.56 11.79 11.20
CA VAL A 93 5.47 12.46 9.90
C VAL A 93 6.86 12.44 9.26
N VAL A 94 7.00 11.69 8.17
CA VAL A 94 8.23 11.64 7.38
C VAL A 94 8.23 12.81 6.41
N ASP A 95 9.33 13.58 6.39
CA ASP A 95 9.58 14.65 5.43
C ASP A 95 10.62 14.18 4.42
N MET A 96 10.15 13.78 3.23
CA MET A 96 11.01 13.19 2.21
C MET A 96 12.03 14.19 1.67
N GLU A 97 11.65 15.46 1.52
CA GLU A 97 12.55 16.50 1.04
C GLU A 97 13.63 16.82 2.07
N ARG A 98 13.33 16.77 3.36
CA ARG A 98 14.33 16.99 4.41
C ARG A 98 15.27 15.80 4.57
N ASP A 99 14.70 14.60 4.61
CA ASP A 99 15.36 13.42 5.18
C ASP A 99 15.82 12.40 4.14
N HIS A 100 15.14 12.34 3.01
CA HIS A 100 15.29 11.35 1.94
C HIS A 100 15.49 12.02 0.57
N SER A 101 16.27 13.11 0.55
CA SER A 101 16.57 13.85 -0.67
C SER A 101 18.05 13.93 -0.98
N ILE A 102 18.35 13.98 -2.27
CA ILE A 102 19.66 14.28 -2.81
C ILE A 102 19.65 15.72 -3.34
N GLU A 103 20.71 16.47 -3.04
CA GLU A 103 20.90 17.83 -3.55
C GLU A 103 21.57 17.77 -4.94
N ASN A 104 20.88 18.27 -5.97
CA ASN A 104 21.45 18.38 -7.30
C ASN A 104 22.48 19.51 -7.38
N VAL A 105 23.26 19.58 -8.48
CA VAL A 105 24.29 20.60 -8.73
C VAL A 105 23.77 22.05 -8.56
N ASN A 106 22.46 22.24 -8.79
CA ASN A 106 21.78 23.53 -8.65
C ASN A 106 21.21 23.80 -7.24
N LYS A 107 21.59 23.01 -6.24
CA LYS A 107 21.08 23.08 -4.86
C LYS A 107 19.57 22.86 -4.71
N VAL A 108 18.96 22.22 -5.70
CA VAL A 108 17.56 21.80 -5.62
C VAL A 108 17.53 20.42 -4.99
N LYS A 109 16.80 20.28 -3.88
CA LYS A 109 16.58 18.99 -3.23
C LYS A 109 15.56 18.18 -4.01
N HIS A 110 15.91 16.96 -4.36
CA HIS A 110 15.00 16.00 -4.98
C HIS A 110 14.93 14.77 -4.10
N TYR A 111 13.73 14.42 -3.66
CA TYR A 111 13.46 13.16 -2.98
C TYR A 111 12.95 12.14 -3.98
N ASP A 112 13.21 10.86 -3.69
CA ASP A 112 12.79 9.79 -4.58
C ASP A 112 11.29 9.58 -4.53
N LYS A 113 10.66 9.56 -5.70
CA LYS A 113 9.29 9.12 -5.90
C LYS A 113 9.35 7.62 -6.18
N GLY A 114 8.69 6.80 -5.37
CA GLY A 114 8.80 5.35 -5.46
C GLY A 114 8.56 4.68 -4.12
N MET A 115 9.05 3.45 -3.97
CA MET A 115 8.83 2.68 -2.75
C MET A 115 9.72 3.18 -1.60
N TYR A 116 9.12 3.30 -0.42
CA TYR A 116 9.78 3.51 0.86
C TYR A 116 9.50 2.31 1.75
N TYR A 117 10.54 1.77 2.37
CA TYR A 117 10.45 0.71 3.35
C TYR A 117 10.40 1.30 4.76
N ILE A 118 9.57 0.70 5.60
CA ILE A 118 9.28 1.18 6.94
C ILE A 118 9.36 0.00 7.90
N GLU A 119 10.24 0.07 8.89
CA GLU A 119 10.31 -0.88 10.00
C GLU A 119 9.93 -0.19 11.31
N ILE A 120 9.11 -0.85 12.12
CA ILE A 120 8.68 -0.34 13.42
C ILE A 120 9.33 -1.18 14.52
N TYR A 121 10.10 -0.52 15.36
CA TYR A 121 10.72 -1.11 16.54
C TYR A 121 10.01 -0.61 17.79
N GLY A 122 9.81 -1.49 18.76
CA GLY A 122 9.14 -1.17 20.02
C GLY A 122 10.00 -1.51 21.22
N VAL A 123 9.79 -0.77 22.30
CA VAL A 123 10.33 -1.02 23.63
C VAL A 123 9.16 -1.15 24.59
N ASP A 124 9.09 -2.24 25.36
CA ASP A 124 8.10 -2.39 26.44
C ASP A 124 8.62 -1.78 27.76
N ASN A 125 7.75 -1.61 28.75
CA ASN A 125 8.17 -1.07 30.05
C ASN A 125 9.11 -2.01 30.85
N GLY A 126 9.25 -3.27 30.42
CA GLY A 126 10.21 -4.23 30.96
C GLY A 126 11.60 -4.11 30.32
N GLY A 127 11.78 -3.24 29.32
CA GLY A 127 13.02 -3.06 28.58
C GLY A 127 13.24 -4.05 27.42
N VAL A 128 12.23 -4.87 27.09
CA VAL A 128 12.26 -5.75 25.92
C VAL A 128 12.15 -4.89 24.68
N THR A 129 13.07 -5.09 23.73
CA THR A 129 13.10 -4.37 22.45
C THR A 129 12.99 -5.33 21.29
N GLY A 130 12.27 -4.96 20.24
CA GLY A 130 12.08 -5.83 19.08
C GLY A 130 11.44 -5.15 17.88
N LEU A 131 11.51 -5.81 16.72
CA LEU A 131 10.71 -5.46 15.55
C LEU A 131 9.25 -5.80 15.86
N VAL A 132 8.39 -4.79 15.80
CA VAL A 132 6.94 -4.94 15.98
C VAL A 132 6.31 -5.39 14.68
N ASP A 133 6.70 -4.75 13.57
CA ASP A 133 6.24 -5.09 12.22
C ASP A 133 7.05 -4.29 11.17
N SER A 134 6.80 -4.56 9.89
CA SER A 134 7.33 -3.82 8.75
C SER A 134 6.24 -3.57 7.71
N THR A 135 6.30 -2.42 7.04
CA THR A 135 5.41 -2.07 5.94
C THR A 135 6.19 -1.31 4.86
N TYR A 136 5.51 -0.95 3.77
CA TYR A 136 6.05 -0.09 2.73
C TYR A 136 4.99 0.89 2.24
N LEU A 137 5.43 2.01 1.66
CA LEU A 137 4.60 2.98 0.99
C LEU A 137 5.16 3.26 -0.39
N VAL A 138 4.31 3.36 -1.40
CA VAL A 138 4.71 3.84 -2.73
C VAL A 138 4.30 5.31 -2.85
N ILE A 139 5.29 6.19 -2.90
CA ILE A 139 5.09 7.62 -3.15
C ILE A 139 4.85 7.81 -4.63
N ARG A 140 3.66 8.31 -4.96
CA ARG A 140 3.22 8.54 -6.34
C ARG A 140 3.06 10.03 -6.60
N SER A 141 3.09 10.39 -7.87
CA SER A 141 2.86 11.75 -8.34
C SER A 141 1.77 11.71 -9.38
N ASP A 142 0.74 12.53 -9.20
CA ASP A 142 -0.31 12.71 -10.17
C ASP A 142 0.15 13.56 -11.35
N ALA A 143 1.20 14.38 -11.18
CA ALA A 143 1.75 15.21 -12.24
C ALA A 143 3.27 15.10 -12.37
N ASN A 144 3.79 15.37 -13.56
CA ASN A 144 5.21 15.57 -13.79
C ASN A 144 5.45 16.57 -14.93
N GLU A 145 6.70 17.02 -15.02
CA GLU A 145 7.16 17.94 -16.06
C GLU A 145 8.38 17.35 -16.77
N TRP A 146 8.52 17.65 -18.06
CA TRP A 146 9.69 17.26 -18.85
C TRP A 146 10.03 18.33 -19.87
N LYS A 147 11.26 18.30 -20.37
CA LYS A 147 11.76 19.25 -21.37
C LYS A 147 12.02 18.55 -22.69
N ARG A 148 11.70 19.24 -23.79
CA ARG A 148 12.14 18.86 -25.14
C ARG A 148 13.18 19.87 -25.60
N HIS A 149 14.36 19.38 -25.94
CA HIS A 149 15.39 20.20 -26.59
C HIS A 149 15.33 19.94 -28.10
N SER A 150 15.27 21.01 -28.90
CA SER A 150 15.27 20.91 -30.35
C SER A 150 16.23 21.92 -30.98
N TYR A 151 16.66 21.65 -32.21
CA TYR A 151 17.55 22.52 -32.98
C TYR A 151 17.01 22.65 -34.40
N ASP A 152 16.76 23.89 -34.83
CA ASP A 152 16.16 24.18 -36.14
C ASP A 152 17.19 24.43 -37.25
N GLY A 153 18.48 24.21 -36.97
CA GLY A 153 19.58 24.53 -37.87
C GLY A 153 20.22 25.90 -37.61
N SER A 154 19.64 26.73 -36.74
CA SER A 154 20.17 28.04 -36.34
C SER A 154 20.16 28.25 -34.83
N ASN A 155 19.05 27.91 -34.16
CA ASN A 155 18.84 28.13 -32.73
C ASN A 155 18.51 26.83 -32.00
N PHE A 156 18.94 26.74 -30.75
CA PHE A 156 18.45 25.74 -29.81
C PHE A 156 17.18 26.25 -29.13
N HIS A 157 16.16 25.40 -29.09
CA HIS A 157 14.89 25.66 -28.41
C HIS A 157 14.73 24.67 -27.25
N GLU A 158 14.18 25.16 -26.14
CA GLU A 158 13.83 24.37 -24.97
C GLU A 158 12.35 24.62 -24.64
N ASP A 159 11.52 23.60 -24.83
CA ASP A 159 10.10 23.61 -24.47
C ASP A 159 9.90 22.83 -23.18
N THR A 160 9.10 23.36 -22.25
CA THR A 160 8.72 22.66 -21.01
C THR A 160 7.26 22.21 -21.09
N TYR A 161 7.05 20.93 -20.85
CA TYR A 161 5.73 20.30 -20.84
C TYR A 161 5.38 19.79 -19.45
N ARG A 162 4.08 19.69 -19.20
CA ARG A 162 3.48 19.17 -17.98
C ARG A 162 2.36 18.21 -18.34
N ALA A 163 2.19 17.18 -17.53
CA ALA A 163 1.01 16.33 -17.55
C ALA A 163 0.44 16.12 -16.16
N ILE A 164 -0.86 15.84 -16.09
CA ILE A 164 -1.59 15.55 -14.86
C ILE A 164 -2.50 14.34 -15.10
N LEU A 165 -2.46 13.38 -14.19
CA LEU A 165 -3.37 12.25 -14.06
C LEU A 165 -4.55 12.66 -13.17
N THR A 166 -5.76 12.50 -13.66
CA THR A 166 -6.99 12.65 -12.90
C THR A 166 -7.77 11.34 -12.88
N VAL A 167 -8.48 11.06 -11.78
CA VAL A 167 -9.25 9.83 -11.60
C VAL A 167 -10.63 10.18 -11.08
N THR A 168 -11.66 9.68 -11.76
CA THR A 168 -13.07 9.77 -11.36
C THR A 168 -13.59 8.36 -11.08
N PRO A 169 -13.71 7.96 -9.80
CA PRO A 169 -14.24 6.66 -9.43
C PRO A 169 -15.77 6.63 -9.52
N GLU A 170 -16.32 5.49 -9.96
CA GLU A 170 -17.75 5.28 -10.09
C GLU A 170 -18.11 3.89 -9.54
N ILE A 171 -19.00 3.84 -8.55
CA ILE A 171 -19.52 2.58 -7.98
C ILE A 171 -20.91 2.33 -8.56
N LYS A 172 -21.13 1.11 -9.07
CA LYS A 172 -22.42 0.67 -9.62
C LYS A 172 -22.87 -0.62 -8.94
N ASN A 173 -24.18 -0.74 -8.70
CA ASN A 173 -24.78 -2.01 -8.33
C ASN A 173 -24.45 -3.07 -9.38
N GLY A 174 -23.89 -4.20 -8.93
CA GLY A 174 -23.44 -5.28 -9.80
C GLY A 174 -24.32 -6.52 -9.74
N THR A 175 -24.91 -6.81 -8.57
CA THR A 175 -25.76 -8.00 -8.37
C THR A 175 -27.07 -7.72 -7.61
N GLN A 176 -27.28 -6.48 -7.19
CA GLN A 176 -28.54 -6.05 -6.59
C GLN A 176 -29.54 -5.73 -7.70
N GLU A 177 -30.73 -6.34 -7.66
CA GLU A 177 -31.79 -6.12 -8.65
C GLU A 177 -32.32 -4.68 -8.59
N ALA A 178 -32.74 -4.13 -9.74
CA ALA A 178 -33.20 -2.74 -9.84
C ALA A 178 -34.43 -2.40 -8.94
N ASN A 179 -35.12 -3.41 -8.40
CA ASN A 179 -36.34 -3.27 -7.63
C ASN A 179 -36.15 -3.29 -6.09
N SER A 180 -34.92 -3.42 -5.58
CA SER A 180 -34.65 -3.52 -4.12
C SER A 180 -34.49 -2.18 -3.39
N GLY A 181 -34.83 -1.06 -4.05
CA GLY A 181 -34.68 0.29 -3.52
C GLY A 181 -33.40 0.99 -3.97
N ALA A 182 -33.29 2.30 -3.69
CA ALA A 182 -32.16 3.14 -4.09
C ALA A 182 -30.92 2.99 -3.21
N SER A 183 -31.04 2.36 -2.04
CA SER A 183 -29.94 2.18 -1.09
C SER A 183 -29.16 0.89 -1.38
N PHE A 184 -27.83 1.02 -1.29
CA PHE A 184 -26.92 -0.11 -1.34
C PHE A 184 -27.16 -1.01 -0.12
N LYS A 185 -27.22 -2.33 -0.33
CA LYS A 185 -27.38 -3.32 0.76
C LYS A 185 -26.14 -4.17 0.91
N SER A 186 -25.86 -4.61 2.14
CA SER A 186 -24.75 -5.54 2.42
C SER A 186 -25.03 -6.94 1.86
N GLY A 187 -23.98 -7.68 1.53
CA GLY A 187 -24.04 -9.01 0.92
C GLY A 187 -24.18 -9.02 -0.61
N TYR A 188 -24.36 -7.86 -1.24
CA TYR A 188 -24.38 -7.73 -2.70
C TYR A 188 -23.02 -7.34 -3.28
N GLY A 189 -22.85 -7.66 -4.55
CA GLY A 189 -21.69 -7.30 -5.36
C GLY A 189 -21.89 -5.96 -6.07
N TYR A 190 -20.83 -5.17 -6.13
CA TYR A 190 -20.75 -3.92 -6.90
C TYR A 190 -19.62 -3.93 -7.90
N ALA A 191 -19.80 -3.19 -8.99
CA ALA A 191 -18.74 -2.85 -9.92
C ALA A 191 -18.10 -1.52 -9.50
N LEU A 192 -16.79 -1.41 -9.73
CA LEU A 192 -16.02 -0.19 -9.53
C LEU A 192 -15.31 0.13 -10.85
N ASN A 193 -15.61 1.30 -11.40
CA ASN A 193 -14.98 1.81 -12.60
C ASN A 193 -14.16 3.04 -12.22
N LEU A 194 -12.87 3.03 -12.56
CA LEU A 194 -11.98 4.17 -12.38
C LEU A 194 -11.76 4.78 -13.76
N ASN A 195 -12.43 5.91 -14.02
CA ASN A 195 -12.25 6.66 -15.25
C ASN A 195 -11.07 7.60 -15.07
N THR A 196 -10.02 7.40 -15.87
CA THR A 196 -8.75 8.12 -15.73
C THR A 196 -8.50 8.98 -16.95
N SER A 197 -7.82 10.11 -16.74
CA SER A 197 -7.38 11.00 -17.82
C SER A 197 -5.99 11.54 -17.52
N VAL A 198 -5.03 11.25 -18.41
CA VAL A 198 -3.73 11.91 -18.44
C VAL A 198 -3.81 13.03 -19.45
N ALA A 199 -3.86 14.27 -18.96
CA ALA A 199 -3.91 15.47 -19.80
C ALA A 199 -2.56 16.18 -19.77
N SER A 200 -2.04 16.56 -20.94
CA SER A 200 -0.78 17.29 -21.06
C SER A 200 -0.95 18.60 -21.84
N ASN A 201 -0.05 19.56 -21.66
CA ASN A 201 0.07 20.71 -22.58
C ASN A 201 0.97 20.41 -23.79
N ALA A 202 1.33 19.15 -24.04
CA ALA A 202 2.13 18.72 -25.17
C ALA A 202 1.51 19.15 -26.51
N ASP A 203 2.37 19.57 -27.42
CA ASP A 203 2.04 19.95 -28.80
C ASP A 203 1.98 18.74 -29.76
N VAL A 204 1.85 17.54 -29.20
CA VAL A 204 1.75 16.29 -29.94
C VAL A 204 0.57 15.48 -29.44
N GLU A 205 0.05 14.63 -30.32
CA GLU A 205 -0.95 13.63 -29.97
C GLU A 205 -0.47 12.74 -28.82
N ALA A 206 -1.39 12.43 -27.91
CA ALA A 206 -1.16 11.65 -26.70
C ALA A 206 -0.50 10.31 -27.01
N GLU A 207 -0.88 9.65 -28.11
CA GLU A 207 -0.34 8.33 -28.47
C GLU A 207 1.18 8.31 -28.69
N LYS A 208 1.78 9.49 -28.90
CA LYS A 208 3.23 9.60 -29.07
C LYS A 208 3.97 9.62 -27.74
N TRP A 209 3.44 10.31 -26.74
CA TRP A 209 4.16 10.65 -25.51
C TRP A 209 3.48 10.19 -24.21
N LEU A 210 2.18 9.94 -24.26
CA LEU A 210 1.36 9.62 -23.09
C LEU A 210 0.84 8.19 -23.19
N ALA A 211 0.82 7.50 -22.07
CA ALA A 211 0.02 6.32 -21.85
C ALA A 211 -0.89 6.57 -20.65
N GLY A 212 -2.20 6.41 -20.84
CA GLY A 212 -3.18 6.42 -19.76
C GLY A 212 -2.92 5.31 -18.75
N ALA A 213 -3.56 5.40 -17.58
CA ALA A 213 -3.33 4.43 -16.51
C ALA A 213 -3.69 3.01 -16.95
N GLN A 214 -2.85 2.04 -16.58
CA GLN A 214 -3.03 0.63 -16.96
C GLN A 214 -3.45 -0.25 -15.79
N ASN A 215 -3.14 0.14 -14.56
CA ASN A 215 -3.38 -0.68 -13.38
C ASN A 215 -3.96 0.14 -12.23
N ALA A 216 -4.73 -0.55 -11.39
CA ALA A 216 -5.13 -0.04 -10.10
C ALA A 216 -5.21 -1.16 -9.06
N SER A 217 -5.03 -0.79 -7.79
CA SER A 217 -5.25 -1.66 -6.64
C SER A 217 -6.24 -1.01 -5.68
N THR A 218 -7.28 -1.74 -5.33
CA THR A 218 -8.35 -1.28 -4.44
C THR A 218 -8.34 -2.05 -3.13
N VAL A 219 -8.41 -1.35 -2.00
CA VAL A 219 -8.55 -1.91 -0.65
C VAL A 219 -9.90 -1.52 -0.04
N PHE A 220 -10.34 -2.32 0.92
CA PHE A 220 -11.73 -2.30 1.40
C PHE A 220 -11.81 -2.18 2.93
N PRO A 221 -12.91 -1.59 3.46
CA PRO A 221 -13.05 -1.31 4.88
C PRO A 221 -13.21 -2.58 5.73
N GLU A 222 -13.79 -3.66 5.19
CA GLU A 222 -13.93 -4.94 5.91
C GLU A 222 -12.58 -5.60 6.26
N PHE A 223 -11.50 -5.19 5.58
CA PHE A 223 -10.15 -5.64 5.86
C PHE A 223 -9.32 -4.56 6.57
N ASN A 224 -9.96 -3.52 7.11
CA ASN A 224 -9.30 -2.34 7.68
C ASN A 224 -8.31 -1.69 6.70
N PHE A 225 -8.64 -1.67 5.40
CA PHE A 225 -7.81 -1.13 4.34
C PHE A 225 -6.39 -1.72 4.25
N LYS A 226 -6.20 -2.97 4.71
CA LYS A 226 -4.90 -3.64 4.64
C LYS A 226 -4.48 -3.89 3.20
N THR A 227 -3.24 -3.53 2.85
CA THR A 227 -2.65 -3.71 1.51
C THR A 227 -1.90 -5.04 1.34
N GLY A 228 -1.62 -5.76 2.43
CA GLY A 228 -1.22 -7.17 2.50
C GLY A 228 0.02 -7.61 1.70
N VAL A 229 1.06 -8.07 2.41
CA VAL A 229 1.76 -9.34 2.15
C VAL A 229 2.04 -9.98 3.52
N THR A 230 1.58 -11.21 3.77
CA THR A 230 1.91 -11.93 5.02
C THR A 230 3.23 -12.66 4.86
N THR A 231 4.18 -12.42 5.76
CA THR A 231 5.51 -13.06 5.79
C THR A 231 5.50 -14.56 6.16
N ASN A 232 4.33 -15.16 6.41
CA ASN A 232 4.18 -16.54 6.90
C ASN A 232 3.34 -17.45 5.98
N GLY A 233 3.49 -17.34 4.66
CA GLY A 233 3.03 -18.37 3.71
C GLY A 233 1.51 -18.50 3.50
N THR A 234 0.68 -17.72 4.21
CA THR A 234 -0.77 -17.63 3.95
C THR A 234 -1.04 -16.37 3.13
N PHE A 235 -1.39 -16.54 1.85
CA PHE A 235 -1.82 -15.43 0.99
C PHE A 235 -3.16 -14.88 1.48
N ASN A 236 -3.15 -13.83 2.29
CA ASN A 236 -4.33 -13.01 2.51
C ASN A 236 -4.26 -11.78 1.60
N GLN A 237 -4.69 -11.93 0.35
CA GLN A 237 -4.95 -10.79 -0.54
C GLN A 237 -6.17 -10.04 -0.01
N PHE A 238 -5.92 -8.90 0.63
CA PHE A 238 -6.96 -7.99 1.16
C PHE A 238 -7.34 -6.88 0.17
N TYR A 239 -6.72 -6.87 -1.01
CA TYR A 239 -6.96 -5.91 -2.08
C TYR A 239 -7.38 -6.62 -3.37
N ARG A 240 -7.97 -5.87 -4.29
CA ARG A 240 -8.28 -6.33 -5.64
C ARG A 240 -7.57 -5.48 -6.68
N LEU A 241 -7.03 -6.15 -7.69
CA LEU A 241 -6.44 -5.49 -8.86
C LEU A 241 -7.51 -5.19 -9.91
N SER A 242 -7.25 -4.19 -10.74
CA SER A 242 -8.05 -3.85 -11.92
C SER A 242 -7.36 -4.30 -13.21
N ASP A 243 -8.15 -4.42 -14.28
CA ASP A 243 -7.68 -4.45 -15.67
C ASP A 243 -8.01 -3.12 -16.34
N CYS A 244 -7.19 -2.69 -17.29
CA CYS A 244 -7.55 -1.64 -18.24
C CYS A 244 -8.48 -2.21 -19.31
N THR A 245 -9.75 -1.78 -19.32
CA THR A 245 -10.79 -2.31 -20.23
C THR A 245 -11.10 -1.40 -21.40
N GLY A 246 -10.61 -0.16 -21.37
CA GLY A 246 -10.71 0.76 -22.49
C GLY A 246 -9.64 1.85 -22.43
N ILE A 247 -9.12 2.22 -23.61
CA ILE A 247 -8.22 3.35 -23.80
C ILE A 247 -8.77 4.19 -24.94
N THR A 248 -8.85 5.50 -24.72
CA THR A 248 -9.27 6.46 -25.74
C THR A 248 -8.35 7.68 -25.68
N ASN A 249 -7.57 7.87 -26.74
CA ASN A 249 -6.72 9.05 -26.91
C ASN A 249 -7.45 10.12 -27.71
N ASN A 250 -7.29 11.38 -27.33
CA ASN A 250 -7.83 12.52 -28.06
C ASN A 250 -6.89 13.71 -27.88
N SER A 251 -6.23 14.15 -28.96
CA SER A 251 -5.23 15.22 -28.89
C SER A 251 -4.20 14.88 -27.81
N ASN A 252 -3.89 15.82 -26.93
CA ASN A 252 -3.02 15.73 -25.77
C ASN A 252 -3.63 15.04 -24.53
N LEU A 253 -4.69 14.23 -24.69
CA LEU A 253 -5.31 13.45 -23.61
C LEU A 253 -5.23 11.95 -23.87
N SER A 254 -4.80 11.18 -22.87
CA SER A 254 -4.91 9.72 -22.84
C SER A 254 -5.86 9.29 -21.74
N ASN A 255 -7.05 8.83 -22.12
CA ASN A 255 -8.06 8.37 -21.18
C ASN A 255 -8.01 6.85 -21.05
N SER A 256 -8.27 6.33 -19.85
CA SER A 256 -8.39 4.88 -19.62
C SER A 256 -9.50 4.56 -18.65
N VAL A 257 -10.17 3.43 -18.86
CA VAL A 257 -11.18 2.89 -17.96
C VAL A 257 -10.58 1.66 -17.29
N LEU A 258 -10.47 1.71 -15.97
CA LEU A 258 -10.01 0.57 -15.18
C LEU A 258 -11.18 -0.05 -14.43
N GLU A 259 -11.35 -1.36 -14.57
CA GLU A 259 -12.40 -2.11 -13.89
C GLU A 259 -11.77 -3.25 -13.10
N LEU A 260 -12.36 -3.60 -11.96
CA LEU A 260 -11.87 -4.73 -11.16
C LEU A 260 -11.68 -5.97 -12.02
N LYS A 261 -10.62 -6.75 -11.76
CA LYS A 261 -10.44 -8.06 -12.40
C LYS A 261 -11.69 -8.91 -12.23
N THR A 262 -11.93 -9.79 -13.18
CA THR A 262 -13.02 -10.78 -13.09
C THR A 262 -12.99 -11.48 -11.74
N ASN A 263 -14.14 -11.55 -11.07
CA ASN A 263 -14.24 -12.23 -9.80
C ASN A 263 -14.47 -13.73 -10.04
N PRO A 264 -13.54 -14.62 -9.64
CA PRO A 264 -13.70 -16.07 -9.82
C PRO A 264 -14.83 -16.66 -8.95
N PHE A 265 -15.27 -15.95 -7.92
CA PHE A 265 -16.39 -16.33 -7.06
C PHE A 265 -17.75 -15.80 -7.56
N SER A 266 -17.77 -15.02 -8.64
CA SER A 266 -19.01 -14.61 -9.29
C SER A 266 -19.55 -15.74 -10.17
N ALA A 267 -20.82 -16.08 -10.02
CA ALA A 267 -21.48 -17.12 -10.82
C ALA A 267 -21.44 -16.85 -12.34
N SER A 268 -21.32 -15.58 -12.74
CA SER A 268 -21.24 -15.14 -14.13
C SER A 268 -19.86 -14.62 -14.53
N SER A 269 -18.82 -14.82 -13.70
CA SER A 269 -17.49 -14.23 -13.91
C SER A 269 -17.54 -12.69 -14.07
N ALA A 270 -18.46 -12.04 -13.37
CA ALA A 270 -18.59 -10.59 -13.41
C ALA A 270 -17.44 -9.86 -12.70
N ARG A 271 -17.15 -8.62 -13.12
CA ARG A 271 -16.16 -7.72 -12.53
C ARG A 271 -16.71 -7.02 -11.28
N VAL A 272 -17.10 -7.80 -10.27
CA VAL A 272 -17.76 -7.29 -9.05
C VAL A 272 -16.99 -7.65 -7.79
N HIS A 273 -16.98 -6.76 -6.79
CA HIS A 273 -16.55 -7.04 -5.41
C HIS A 273 -17.77 -7.23 -4.54
N PHE A 274 -17.77 -8.26 -3.68
CA PHE A 274 -18.87 -8.51 -2.75
C PHE A 274 -18.57 -7.84 -1.41
N THR A 275 -19.52 -7.04 -0.93
CA THR A 275 -19.51 -6.60 0.47
C THR A 275 -19.71 -7.80 1.40
N PRO A 276 -19.28 -7.72 2.68
CA PRO A 276 -19.60 -8.75 3.66
C PRO A 276 -21.11 -9.02 3.73
N LEU A 277 -21.50 -10.25 4.09
CA LEU A 277 -22.91 -10.63 4.26
C LEU A 277 -23.66 -9.72 5.24
N TRP A 278 -22.94 -9.17 6.21
CA TRP A 278 -23.45 -8.16 7.12
C TRP A 278 -22.45 -7.02 7.23
N PHE A 279 -22.94 -5.80 7.03
CA PHE A 279 -22.23 -4.55 7.29
C PHE A 279 -23.21 -3.59 8.00
N PRO A 280 -22.76 -2.74 8.94
CA PRO A 280 -23.69 -1.93 9.72
C PRO A 280 -24.58 -1.00 8.88
N ASP A 281 -25.85 -0.88 9.26
CA ASP A 281 -26.80 0.01 8.57
C ASP A 281 -26.51 1.49 8.82
N ASN A 282 -26.87 2.31 7.83
CA ASN A 282 -26.62 3.76 7.82
C ASN A 282 -25.13 4.10 7.99
N THR A 283 -24.25 3.22 7.50
CA THR A 283 -22.81 3.48 7.50
C THR A 283 -22.28 3.62 6.09
N GLU A 284 -21.25 4.43 5.98
CA GLU A 284 -20.53 4.66 4.75
C GLU A 284 -19.56 3.50 4.50
N TYR A 285 -19.74 2.83 3.37
CA TYR A 285 -18.81 1.85 2.85
C TYR A 285 -17.88 2.57 1.86
N ALA A 286 -16.74 3.04 2.34
CA ALA A 286 -15.76 3.76 1.54
C ALA A 286 -14.73 2.79 0.93
N VAL A 287 -14.49 2.90 -0.38
CA VAL A 287 -13.45 2.16 -1.09
C VAL A 287 -12.29 3.11 -1.40
N TYR A 288 -11.07 2.60 -1.29
CA TYR A 288 -9.86 3.33 -1.64
C TYR A 288 -9.14 2.61 -2.78
N SER A 289 -8.80 3.35 -3.83
CA SER A 289 -8.10 2.82 -4.99
C SER A 289 -6.86 3.62 -5.32
N GLU A 290 -5.74 2.94 -5.46
CA GLU A 290 -4.53 3.50 -6.06
C GLU A 290 -4.52 3.20 -7.55
N VAL A 291 -4.41 4.22 -8.37
CA VAL A 291 -4.24 4.14 -9.82
C VAL A 291 -2.79 4.43 -10.18
N PHE A 292 -2.21 3.61 -11.05
CA PHE A 292 -0.82 3.73 -11.47
C PHE A 292 -0.60 3.17 -12.87
N ASP A 293 0.66 3.15 -13.32
CA ASP A 293 1.05 2.81 -14.69
C ASP A 293 0.47 3.74 -15.76
N ALA A 294 0.27 5.01 -15.43
CA ALA A 294 0.16 6.07 -16.42
C ALA A 294 1.58 6.58 -16.73
N TRP A 295 1.95 6.79 -17.99
CA TRP A 295 3.33 7.14 -18.35
C TRP A 295 3.42 8.40 -19.22
N THR A 296 4.45 9.19 -18.96
CA THR A 296 4.84 10.36 -19.74
C THR A 296 6.37 10.33 -19.94
N PRO A 297 6.96 11.20 -20.77
CA PRO A 297 8.41 11.30 -20.87
C PRO A 297 9.08 11.70 -19.54
N GLY A 298 8.32 12.33 -18.62
CA GLY A 298 8.77 12.66 -17.28
C GLY A 298 8.72 11.48 -16.28
N GLY A 299 8.21 10.32 -16.69
CA GLY A 299 8.10 9.11 -15.87
C GLY A 299 6.66 8.69 -15.56
N MET A 300 6.52 7.71 -14.67
CA MET A 300 5.22 7.15 -14.28
C MET A 300 4.45 8.13 -13.39
N LEU A 301 3.16 8.30 -13.69
CA LEU A 301 2.16 8.96 -12.88
C LEU A 301 1.33 7.92 -12.12
N GLY A 302 0.88 8.30 -10.94
CA GLY A 302 -0.05 7.52 -10.14
C GLY A 302 -0.67 8.39 -9.06
N THR A 303 -1.90 8.06 -8.67
CA THR A 303 -2.63 8.79 -7.66
C THR A 303 -3.64 7.89 -6.98
N ALA A 304 -4.10 8.31 -5.80
CA ALA A 304 -5.13 7.61 -5.06
C ALA A 304 -6.47 8.34 -5.19
N THR A 305 -7.55 7.58 -5.10
CA THR A 305 -8.91 8.12 -5.08
C THR A 305 -9.78 7.31 -4.13
N THR A 306 -10.82 7.95 -3.62
CA THR A 306 -11.84 7.33 -2.78
C THR A 306 -13.23 7.56 -3.35
N ASN A 307 -14.11 6.59 -3.13
CA ASN A 307 -15.53 6.75 -3.34
C ASN A 307 -16.28 5.96 -2.28
N SER A 308 -17.56 6.22 -2.08
CA SER A 308 -18.34 5.55 -1.06
C SER A 308 -19.78 5.32 -1.45
N VAL A 309 -20.40 4.35 -0.79
CA VAL A 309 -21.84 4.10 -0.84
C VAL A 309 -22.37 3.95 0.57
N ASN A 310 -23.60 4.42 0.82
CA ASN A 310 -24.25 4.19 2.10
C ASN A 310 -24.94 2.82 2.09
N ILE A 311 -24.59 1.99 3.07
CA ILE A 311 -25.20 0.68 3.27
C ILE A 311 -26.42 0.82 4.17
N ASN A 312 -27.56 0.29 3.72
CA ASN A 312 -28.79 0.24 4.51
C ASN A 312 -29.60 -1.01 4.13
N GLY A 313 -29.60 -1.99 5.04
CA GLY A 313 -30.18 -3.31 4.87
C GLY A 313 -29.16 -4.35 4.40
N THR A 314 -29.65 -5.57 4.28
CA THR A 314 -28.86 -6.76 3.95
C THR A 314 -29.54 -7.59 2.85
N VAL A 315 -28.77 -8.47 2.20
CA VAL A 315 -29.30 -9.48 1.26
C VAL A 315 -30.41 -10.35 1.88
N TYR A 316 -30.43 -10.52 3.20
CA TYR A 316 -31.48 -11.30 3.88
C TYR A 316 -32.83 -10.60 3.90
N ASP A 317 -32.87 -9.27 3.80
CA ASP A 317 -34.13 -8.51 3.75
C ASP A 317 -34.85 -8.73 2.41
N ASP A 318 -34.10 -9.07 1.37
CA ASP A 318 -34.63 -9.35 0.03
C ASP A 318 -34.90 -10.85 -0.18
N TRP A 319 -34.36 -11.72 0.67
CA TRP A 319 -34.57 -13.16 0.57
C TRP A 319 -35.91 -13.56 1.20
N GLN A 320 -36.95 -13.70 0.36
CA GLN A 320 -38.21 -14.27 0.79
C GLN A 320 -38.15 -15.81 0.81
N VAL A 321 -38.10 -16.41 2.00
CA VAL A 321 -38.39 -17.85 2.14
C VAL A 321 -39.90 -18.04 2.11
N ASN A 322 -40.44 -18.44 0.96
CA ASN A 322 -41.83 -18.87 0.84
C ASN A 322 -42.04 -20.16 1.64
N ASN A 323 -42.28 -20.05 2.93
CA ASN A 323 -42.87 -21.13 3.72
C ASN A 323 -44.32 -21.28 3.28
N LYS A 324 -44.56 -22.11 2.25
CA LYS A 324 -45.88 -22.65 1.96
C LYS A 324 -46.32 -23.46 3.18
N LYS A 325 -47.20 -22.88 4.00
CA LYS A 325 -48.02 -23.64 4.96
C LYS A 325 -49.11 -24.40 4.22
#